data_AF-A0A0M4FAN6-F1
#
_entry.id   AF-A0A0M4FAN6-F1
#
_cell.length_a   1.000
_cell.length_b   1.000
_cell.length_c   1.000
_cell.angle_alpha   90.00
_cell.angle_beta   90.00
_cell.angle_gamma   90.00
#
_symmetry.space_group_name_H-M   'P 1'
#
loop_
_entity.id
_entity.type
_entity.pdbx_description
1 polymer ?
#
loop_
_entity_poly.entity_id
_entity_poly.type
_entity_poly.pdbx_seq_one_letter_code
_entity_poly.pdbx_strand_id
1 'polypeptide(L)'
;QFASGCSGEHVSLDASQRALILRLHNEQRNLIAGGGLSGFPSARQMATMSWDDTLAQLARYNVLQCRLAHDQCRNTNTYRYSGQNLSVLYTRSGSIADFLRDRIPAWFNEYRDATSGDVENYQPRSG
;
A
#
# COMPACT_ATOMS: atom_id res chain seq x y z
N GLN A 1 -17.04 12.50 5.29
CA GLN A 1 -18.25 12.36 4.45
C GLN A 1 -17.81 11.96 3.06
N PHE A 2 -18.63 11.19 2.34
CA PHE A 2 -18.34 10.85 0.93
C PHE A 2 -18.43 12.10 0.04
N ALA A 3 -17.65 12.11 -1.04
CA ALA A 3 -17.75 13.13 -2.07
C ALA A 3 -19.12 13.08 -2.79
N SER A 4 -19.54 14.21 -3.37
CA SER A 4 -20.79 14.28 -4.14
C SER A 4 -20.81 13.24 -5.26
N GLY A 5 -21.92 12.51 -5.37
CA GLY A 5 -22.07 11.42 -6.34
C GLY A 5 -21.46 10.08 -5.92
N CYS A 6 -20.81 10.00 -4.75
CA CYS A 6 -20.46 8.72 -4.13
C CYS A 6 -21.40 8.38 -2.98
N SER A 7 -21.89 7.15 -2.98
CA SER A 7 -22.67 6.56 -1.90
C SER A 7 -22.09 5.20 -1.53
N GLY A 8 -21.97 4.92 -0.24
CA GLY A 8 -21.50 3.65 0.27
C GLY A 8 -21.36 3.64 1.78
N GLU A 9 -20.88 2.53 2.31
CA GLU A 9 -20.50 2.41 3.71
C GLU A 9 -18.99 2.53 3.83
N HIS A 10 -18.53 3.40 4.74
CA HIS A 10 -17.12 3.44 5.10
C HIS A 10 -16.81 2.31 6.08
N VAL A 11 -16.03 1.35 5.63
CA VAL A 11 -15.53 0.26 6.46
C VAL A 11 -14.28 0.71 7.20
N SER A 12 -14.34 0.75 8.53
CA SER A 12 -13.18 1.07 9.36
C SER A 12 -12.32 -0.17 9.59
N LEU A 13 -11.00 -0.02 9.49
CA LEU A 13 -10.08 -1.13 9.74
C LEU A 13 -9.98 -1.42 11.24
N ASP A 14 -10.26 -2.66 11.63
CA ASP A 14 -10.07 -3.12 13.00
C ASP A 14 -8.58 -3.45 13.29
N ALA A 15 -8.27 -3.75 14.55
CA ALA A 15 -6.90 -4.07 14.96
C ALA A 15 -6.31 -5.30 14.23
N SER A 16 -7.12 -6.31 13.94
CA SER A 16 -6.69 -7.53 13.24
C SER A 16 -6.37 -7.24 11.78
N GLN A 17 -7.14 -6.37 11.13
CA GLN A 17 -6.94 -5.97 9.74
C GLN A 17 -5.70 -5.08 9.60
N ARG A 18 -5.50 -4.13 10.52
CA ARG A 18 -4.25 -3.34 10.59
C ARG A 18 -3.03 -4.23 10.78
N ALA A 19 -3.11 -5.20 11.69
CA ALA A 19 -2.03 -6.16 11.92
C ALA A 19 -1.77 -7.03 10.67
N LEU A 20 -2.82 -7.44 9.95
CA LEU A 20 -2.70 -8.18 8.70
C LEU A 20 -1.97 -7.37 7.62
N ILE A 21 -2.32 -6.09 7.45
CA ILE A 21 -1.65 -5.19 6.50
C ILE A 21 -0.16 -5.09 6.81
N LEU A 22 0.18 -4.79 8.08
CA LEU A 22 1.57 -4.69 8.51
C LEU A 22 2.33 -6.00 8.30
N ARG A 23 1.72 -7.13 8.65
CA ARG A 23 2.34 -8.44 8.51
C ARG A 23 2.67 -8.75 7.05
N LEU A 24 1.72 -8.56 6.13
CA LEU A 24 1.92 -8.83 4.70
C LEU A 24 3.03 -7.97 4.10
N HIS A 25 3.09 -6.68 4.43
CA HIS A 25 4.17 -5.80 3.97
C HIS A 25 5.52 -6.18 4.59
N ASN A 26 5.57 -6.44 5.89
CA ASN A 26 6.82 -6.75 6.58
C ASN A 26 7.38 -8.12 6.20
N GLU A 27 6.53 -9.12 5.90
CA GLU A 27 6.96 -10.41 5.35
C GLU A 27 7.71 -10.23 4.02
N GLN A 28 7.18 -9.41 3.11
CA GLN A 28 7.80 -9.11 1.82
C GLN A 28 9.08 -8.27 1.96
N ARG A 29 9.09 -7.28 2.86
CA ARG A 29 10.28 -6.47 3.16
C ARG A 29 11.40 -7.33 3.73
N ASN A 30 11.07 -8.28 4.61
CA ASN A 30 12.03 -9.22 5.18
C ASN A 30 12.58 -10.19 4.12
N LEU A 31 11.74 -10.63 3.16
CA LEU A 31 12.19 -11.45 2.03
C LEU A 31 13.28 -10.74 1.22
N ILE A 32 13.08 -9.46 0.87
CA ILE A 32 14.09 -8.66 0.18
C ILE A 32 15.33 -8.46 1.06
N ALA A 33 15.13 -8.06 2.33
CA ALA A 33 16.23 -7.79 3.24
C ALA A 33 17.15 -8.99 3.43
N GLY A 34 16.58 -10.20 3.50
CA GLY A 34 17.33 -11.46 3.59
C GLY A 34 17.96 -11.94 2.28
N GLY A 35 17.74 -11.26 1.15
CA GLY A 35 18.22 -11.70 -0.17
C GLY A 35 17.43 -12.89 -0.74
N GLY A 36 16.20 -13.12 -0.27
CA GLY A 36 15.35 -14.22 -0.72
C GLY A 36 14.60 -13.94 -2.03
N LEU A 37 14.73 -12.74 -2.59
CA LEU A 37 14.13 -12.37 -3.87
C LEU A 37 15.17 -12.46 -4.99
N SER A 38 15.04 -13.48 -5.86
CA SER A 38 15.95 -13.68 -7.00
C SER A 38 15.94 -12.46 -7.93
N GLY A 39 17.12 -12.07 -8.42
CA GLY A 39 17.30 -10.90 -9.29
C GLY A 39 17.41 -9.56 -8.56
N PHE A 40 17.31 -9.54 -7.23
CA PHE A 40 17.44 -8.33 -6.41
C PHE A 40 18.48 -8.51 -5.31
N PRO A 41 19.27 -7.46 -4.99
CA PRO A 41 20.23 -7.52 -3.90
C PRO A 41 19.54 -7.55 -2.53
N SER A 42 20.21 -8.13 -1.53
CA SER A 42 19.77 -7.99 -0.16
C SER A 42 19.88 -6.54 0.32
N ALA A 43 18.91 -6.09 1.10
CA ALA A 43 18.92 -4.73 1.62
C ALA A 43 19.80 -4.64 2.88
N ARG A 44 20.79 -3.74 2.86
CA ARG A 44 21.64 -3.46 4.04
C ARG A 44 20.83 -2.95 5.24
N GLN A 45 19.81 -2.13 4.98
CA GLN A 45 18.92 -1.57 6.00
C GLN A 45 17.50 -1.50 5.46
N MET A 46 16.60 -2.30 6.02
CA MET A 46 15.18 -2.31 5.68
C MET A 46 14.37 -2.34 6.97
N ALA A 47 13.92 -1.17 7.44
CA ALA A 47 13.22 -1.07 8.71
C ALA A 47 11.83 -1.75 8.68
N THR A 48 11.39 -2.31 9.80
CA THR A 48 10.03 -2.83 9.98
C THR A 48 9.02 -1.68 9.93
N MET A 49 7.96 -1.82 9.14
CA MET A 49 6.86 -0.86 9.10
C MET A 49 6.03 -0.95 10.37
N SER A 50 5.59 0.22 10.84
CA SER A 50 4.60 0.37 11.91
C SER A 50 3.38 1.12 11.37
N TRP A 51 2.26 1.01 12.09
CA TRP A 51 1.02 1.69 11.72
C TRP A 51 1.09 3.15 12.16
N ASP A 52 0.61 4.05 11.30
CA ASP A 52 0.44 5.47 11.62
C ASP A 52 -1.01 5.89 11.36
N ASP A 53 -1.69 6.36 12.41
CA ASP A 53 -3.11 6.73 12.32
C ASP A 53 -3.36 8.01 11.51
N THR A 54 -2.36 8.89 11.40
CA THR A 54 -2.47 10.10 10.57
C THR A 54 -2.49 9.72 9.09
N LEU A 55 -1.57 8.85 8.67
CA LEU A 55 -1.54 8.31 7.31
C LEU A 55 -2.80 7.50 6.99
N ALA A 56 -3.30 6.70 7.94
CA ALA A 56 -4.55 5.98 7.77
C ALA A 56 -5.76 6.92 7.58
N GLN A 57 -5.81 8.01 8.33
CA GLN A 57 -6.87 9.01 8.22
C GLN A 57 -6.79 9.78 6.88
N LEU A 58 -5.59 10.06 6.37
CA LEU A 58 -5.41 10.63 5.02
C LEU A 58 -5.85 9.66 3.93
N ALA A 59 -5.44 8.38 4.02
CA ALA A 59 -5.88 7.35 3.08
C ALA A 59 -7.41 7.20 3.06
N ARG A 60 -8.06 7.28 4.22
CA ARG A 60 -9.52 7.32 4.34
C ARG A 60 -10.13 8.47 3.55
N TYR A 61 -9.55 9.68 3.58
CA TYR A 61 -10.10 10.81 2.82
C TYR A 61 -10.05 10.58 1.30
N ASN A 62 -9.00 9.92 0.80
CA ASN A 62 -8.90 9.50 -0.59
C ASN A 62 -10.00 8.48 -0.95
N VAL A 63 -10.18 7.43 -0.13
CA VAL A 63 -11.21 6.40 -0.33
C VAL A 63 -12.62 7.02 -0.38
N LEU A 64 -12.91 8.02 0.46
CA LEU A 64 -14.20 8.71 0.47
C LEU A 64 -14.50 9.52 -0.80
N GLN A 65 -13.53 9.69 -1.71
CA GLN A 65 -13.75 10.27 -3.04
C GLN A 65 -14.30 9.24 -4.04
N CYS A 66 -14.15 7.95 -3.77
CA CYS A 66 -14.60 6.84 -4.64
C CYS A 66 -14.05 6.91 -6.06
N ARG A 67 -12.83 7.41 -6.21
CA ARG A 67 -12.08 7.47 -7.45
C ARG A 67 -10.77 6.74 -7.26
N LEU A 68 -10.44 5.81 -8.15
CA LEU A 68 -9.15 5.16 -8.16
C LEU A 68 -8.12 6.12 -8.77
N ALA A 69 -7.75 7.15 -8.00
CA ALA A 69 -6.84 8.19 -8.42
C ALA A 69 -6.02 8.69 -7.24
N HIS A 70 -4.75 8.97 -7.51
CA HIS A 70 -3.87 9.60 -6.53
C HIS A 70 -4.34 11.01 -6.21
N ASP A 71 -4.45 11.33 -4.91
CA ASP A 71 -4.66 12.68 -4.43
C ASP A 71 -3.42 13.57 -4.65
N GLN A 72 -3.62 14.87 -4.86
CA GLN A 72 -2.49 15.78 -5.13
C GLN A 72 -1.68 16.10 -3.87
N CYS A 73 -2.33 16.11 -2.69
CA CYS A 73 -1.69 16.48 -1.42
C CYS A 73 -2.02 15.44 -0.35
N ARG A 74 -0.98 14.86 0.26
CA ARG A 74 -1.07 13.86 1.34
C ARG A 74 0.10 13.94 2.33
N ASN A 75 0.77 15.08 2.37
CA ASN A 75 1.83 15.33 3.34
C ASN A 75 1.24 15.53 4.73
N THR A 76 2.02 15.15 5.75
CA THR A 76 1.73 15.47 7.15
C THR A 76 2.82 16.41 7.67
N ASN A 77 2.67 16.89 8.91
CA ASN A 77 3.73 17.64 9.60
C ASN A 77 5.00 16.80 9.80
N THR A 78 4.86 15.47 9.86
CA THR A 78 5.96 14.51 10.04
C THR A 78 6.50 14.01 8.69
N TYR A 79 5.63 13.81 7.71
CA TYR A 79 5.93 13.15 6.44
C TYR A 79 5.64 14.08 5.27
N ARG A 80 6.69 14.76 4.77
CA ARG A 80 6.55 15.73 3.67
C ARG A 80 6.18 15.09 2.33
N TYR A 81 6.60 13.84 2.10
CA TYR A 81 6.46 13.15 0.82
C TYR A 81 5.85 11.75 1.01
N SER A 82 4.66 11.67 1.60
CA SER A 82 3.98 10.38 1.78
C SER A 82 3.64 9.74 0.42
N GLY A 83 3.98 8.46 0.26
CA GLY A 83 3.57 7.65 -0.88
C GLY A 83 2.12 7.15 -0.76
N GLN A 84 1.64 6.44 -1.78
CA GLN A 84 0.30 5.86 -1.80
C GLN A 84 0.23 4.69 -2.79
N ASN A 85 -0.35 3.57 -2.36
CA ASN A 85 -0.77 2.49 -3.25
C ASN A 85 -2.31 2.47 -3.29
N LEU A 86 -2.89 2.22 -4.46
CA LEU A 86 -4.33 2.21 -4.68
C LEU A 86 -4.78 0.86 -5.24
N SER A 87 -5.97 0.43 -4.85
CA SER A 87 -6.60 -0.76 -5.42
C SER A 87 -8.11 -0.66 -5.34
N VAL A 88 -8.80 -1.32 -6.26
CA VAL A 88 -10.26 -1.47 -6.29
C VAL A 88 -10.61 -2.91 -6.63
N LEU A 89 -11.65 -3.42 -6.00
CA LEU A 89 -12.26 -4.71 -6.34
C LEU A 89 -13.74 -4.49 -6.61
N TYR A 90 -14.20 -4.97 -7.77
CA TYR A 90 -15.62 -5.06 -8.10
C TYR A 90 -16.09 -6.48 -7.82
N THR A 91 -16.86 -6.67 -6.75
CA THR A 91 -17.37 -7.98 -6.35
C THR A 91 -18.78 -7.88 -5.75
N ARG A 92 -19.51 -9.00 -5.75
CA ARG A 92 -20.80 -9.14 -5.05
C ARG A 92 -20.66 -9.63 -3.63
N SER A 93 -19.52 -10.23 -3.29
CA SER A 93 -19.20 -10.75 -1.96
C SER A 93 -17.69 -10.80 -1.76
N GLY A 94 -17.25 -10.73 -0.52
CA GLY A 94 -15.84 -10.83 -0.18
C GLY A 94 -15.61 -10.42 1.26
N SER A 95 -14.51 -10.90 1.84
CA SER A 95 -14.05 -10.43 3.13
C SER A 95 -12.93 -9.40 2.96
N ILE A 96 -12.83 -8.47 3.90
CA ILE A 96 -11.73 -7.49 3.95
C ILE A 96 -10.39 -8.23 4.01
N ALA A 97 -10.33 -9.32 4.77
CA ALA A 97 -9.10 -10.10 4.92
C ALA A 97 -8.66 -10.75 3.60
N ASP A 98 -9.59 -11.26 2.79
CA ASP A 98 -9.26 -11.84 1.47
C ASP A 98 -8.84 -10.75 0.49
N PHE A 99 -9.54 -9.61 0.48
CA PHE A 99 -9.12 -8.45 -0.31
C PHE A 99 -7.68 -8.02 0.01
N LEU A 100 -7.33 -7.93 1.30
CA LEU A 100 -5.97 -7.57 1.73
C LEU A 100 -4.93 -8.63 1.34
N ARG A 101 -5.26 -9.92 1.48
CA ARG A 101 -4.39 -11.05 1.09
C ARG A 101 -4.20 -11.18 -0.42
N ASP A 102 -5.12 -10.66 -1.21
CA ASP A 102 -5.01 -10.61 -2.67
C ASP A 102 -4.18 -9.39 -3.12
N ARG A 103 -4.55 -8.19 -2.65
CA ARG A 103 -4.03 -6.93 -3.19
C ARG A 103 -2.62 -6.56 -2.72
N ILE A 104 -2.27 -6.81 -1.47
CA ILE A 104 -0.92 -6.47 -0.97
C ILE A 104 0.15 -7.34 -1.66
N PRO A 105 -0.03 -8.67 -1.80
CA PRO A 105 0.87 -9.47 -2.63
C PRO A 105 0.86 -9.11 -4.11
N ALA A 106 -0.28 -8.68 -4.67
CA ALA A 106 -0.32 -8.23 -6.05
C ALA A 106 0.60 -7.03 -6.31
N TRP A 107 0.56 -5.99 -5.47
CA TRP A 107 1.50 -4.87 -5.56
C TRP A 107 2.95 -5.31 -5.45
N PHE A 108 3.26 -6.24 -4.54
CA PHE A 108 4.62 -6.76 -4.43
C PHE A 108 5.05 -7.52 -5.68
N ASN A 109 4.17 -8.34 -6.27
CA ASN A 109 4.44 -9.13 -7.47
C ASN A 109 4.81 -8.29 -8.70
N GLU A 110 4.57 -6.98 -8.68
CA GLU A 110 5.10 -6.04 -9.68
C GLU A 110 6.64 -6.05 -9.73
N TYR A 111 7.34 -6.64 -8.74
CA TYR A 111 8.79 -6.89 -8.82
C TYR A 111 9.18 -7.66 -10.08
N ARG A 112 8.26 -8.45 -10.66
CA ARG A 112 8.49 -9.22 -11.89
C ARG A 112 8.74 -8.32 -13.11
N ASP A 113 8.26 -7.09 -13.06
CA ASP A 113 8.44 -6.07 -14.09
C ASP A 113 9.52 -5.03 -13.71
N ALA A 114 10.27 -5.31 -12.63
CA ALA A 114 11.37 -4.50 -12.13
C ALA A 114 12.69 -5.27 -12.17
N THR A 115 13.80 -4.53 -12.10
CA THR A 115 15.16 -5.07 -12.07
C THR A 115 15.94 -4.51 -10.88
N SER A 116 17.09 -5.10 -10.54
CA SER A 116 18.00 -4.51 -9.54
C SER A 116 18.41 -3.07 -9.91
N GLY A 117 18.52 -2.76 -11.22
CA GLY A 117 18.80 -1.41 -11.70
C GLY A 117 17.71 -0.39 -11.32
N ASP A 118 16.44 -0.80 -11.29
CA ASP A 118 15.34 0.07 -10.83
C ASP A 118 15.42 0.36 -9.32
N VAL A 119 15.99 -0.56 -8.54
CA VAL A 119 16.24 -0.38 -7.10
C VAL A 119 17.47 0.50 -6.86
N GLU A 120 18.53 0.33 -7.66
CA GLU A 120 19.76 1.11 -7.58
C GLU A 120 19.55 2.56 -8.02
N ASN A 121 18.73 2.77 -9.06
CA ASN A 121 18.43 4.08 -9.61
C ASN A 121 16.95 4.17 -10.04
N TYR A 122 16.10 4.48 -9.06
CA TYR A 122 14.68 4.69 -9.32
C TYR A 122 14.46 5.93 -10.18
N GLN A 123 13.83 5.74 -11.34
CA GLN A 123 13.34 6.80 -12.20
C GLN A 123 11.81 6.78 -12.20
N PRO A 124 11.14 7.92 -11.93
CA PRO A 124 9.69 7.98 -12.02
C PRO A 124 9.25 7.62 -13.44
N ARG A 125 8.50 6.53 -13.58
CA ARG A 125 7.81 6.21 -14.83
C ARG A 125 6.46 6.92 -14.79
N SER A 126 6.10 7.63 -15.86
CA SER A 126 4.75 8.19 -16.01
C SER A 126 3.76 7.03 -16.10
N GLY A 127 2.96 6.87 -15.04
CA GLY A 127 1.80 5.97 -14.98
C GLY A 127 0.50 6.72 -15.21
#